data_AF-A0A3N1VSV4-F1
#
_entry.id   AF-A0A3N1VSV4-F1
#
_cell.length_a   1.000
_cell.length_b   1.000
_cell.length_c   1.000
_cell.angle_alpha   90.00
_cell.angle_beta   90.00
_cell.angle_gamma   90.00
#
_symmetry.space_group_name_H-M   'P 1'
#
loop_
_entity.id
_entity.type
_entity.pdbx_description
1 polymer ?
#
loop_
_entity_poly.entity_id
_entity_poly.type
_entity_poly.pdbx_seq_one_letter_code
_entity_poly.pdbx_strand_id
1 'polypeptide(L)' 'MEEKVVKSVPMERWTARRQRTIVPNILKGPKIIVDVAREHSVKPSEIQPWIATFIAFGTQALKVNP' A
#
# COMPACT_ATOMS: atom_id res chain seq x y z
N MET A 1 22.92 -5.95 32.33
CA MET A 1 21.63 -5.97 31.60
C MET A 1 21.98 -6.18 30.14
N GLU A 2 21.74 -7.37 29.60
CA GLU A 2 21.98 -7.65 28.19
C GLU A 2 20.97 -6.88 27.35
N GLU A 3 21.47 -5.87 26.66
CA GLU A 3 20.74 -5.10 25.67
C GLU A 3 20.42 -6.05 24.51
N LYS A 4 19.17 -6.53 24.46
CA LYS A 4 18.69 -7.32 23.33
C LYS A 4 18.69 -6.43 22.10
N VAL A 5 19.72 -6.56 21.27
CA VAL A 5 19.74 -6.04 19.90
C VAL A 5 18.59 -6.69 19.14
N VAL A 6 17.47 -5.98 19.05
CA VAL A 6 16.34 -6.34 18.19
C VAL A 6 16.83 -6.20 16.77
N LYS A 7 17.19 -7.32 16.13
CA LYS A 7 17.44 -7.36 14.68
C LYS A 7 16.16 -6.89 13.99
N SER A 8 16.18 -5.69 13.42
CA SER A 8 15.14 -5.22 12.51
C SER A 8 15.18 -6.11 11.27
N VAL A 9 14.17 -6.96 11.14
CA VAL A 9 13.93 -7.73 9.90
C VAL A 9 13.92 -6.72 8.74
N PRO A 10 14.62 -6.96 7.63
CA PRO A 10 14.59 -6.05 6.49
C PRO A 10 13.13 -5.86 6.09
N MET A 11 12.60 -4.65 6.26
CA MET A 11 11.26 -4.32 5.76
C MET A 11 11.27 -4.63 4.26
N GLU A 12 10.53 -5.67 3.86
CA GLU A 12 10.40 -6.02 2.45
C GLU A 12 9.82 -4.80 1.73
N ARG A 13 10.65 -4.12 0.95
CA ARG A 13 10.32 -2.79 0.44
C ARG A 13 9.23 -2.91 -0.62
N TRP A 14 8.02 -2.44 -0.30
CA TRP A 14 6.93 -2.33 -1.25
C TRP A 14 7.28 -1.34 -2.35
N THR A 15 7.71 -1.85 -3.49
CA THR A 15 8.04 -1.02 -4.66
C THR A 15 6.77 -0.40 -5.23
N ALA A 16 6.91 0.78 -5.83
CA ALA A 16 5.81 1.47 -6.51
C ALA A 16 5.11 0.58 -7.56
N ARG A 17 5.84 -0.36 -8.17
CA ARG A 17 5.30 -1.36 -9.10
C ARG A 17 4.27 -2.28 -8.43
N ARG A 18 4.58 -2.83 -7.25
CA ARG A 18 3.65 -3.69 -6.48
C ARG A 18 2.46 -2.90 -5.95
N GLN A 19 2.69 -1.66 -5.49
CA GLN A 19 1.60 -0.81 -5.01
C GLN A 19 0.57 -0.51 -6.12
N ARG A 20 1.03 -0.24 -7.34
CA ARG A 20 0.16 0.01 -8.52
C ARG A 20 -0.67 -1.19 -8.95
N THR A 21 -0.29 -2.43 -8.62
CA THR A 21 -1.13 -3.61 -8.88
C THR A 21 -2.14 -3.83 -7.77
N ILE A 22 -1.79 -3.49 -6.53
CA ILE A 22 -2.64 -3.71 -5.36
C ILE A 22 -3.79 -2.68 -5.28
N VAL A 23 -3.46 -1.38 -5.36
CA VAL A 23 -4.43 -0.31 -5.10
C VAL A 23 -5.65 -0.35 -6.04
N PRO A 24 -5.51 -0.58 -7.36
CA PRO A 24 -6.67 -0.69 -8.25
C PRO A 24 -7.55 -1.91 -7.97
N ASN A 25 -6.97 -3.03 -7.51
CA ASN A 25 -7.75 -4.21 -7.13
C ASN A 25 -8.62 -3.96 -5.90
N ILE A 26 -8.19 -3.06 -5.01
CA ILE A 26 -8.99 -2.60 -3.87
C ILE A 26 -10.07 -1.64 -4.34
N LEU A 27 -9.71 -0.63 -5.13
CA LEU A 27 -10.63 0.43 -5.56
C LEU A 27 -11.74 -0.07 -6.51
N LYS A 28 -11.48 -1.09 -7.32
CA LYS A 28 -12.47 -1.68 -8.23
C LYS A 28 -13.48 -2.60 -7.51
N GLY A 29 -13.27 -2.90 -6.23
CA GLY A 29 -14.13 -3.77 -5.43
C GLY A 29 -13.92 -5.30 -5.48
N PRO A 30 -13.05 -5.93 -6.30
CA PRO A 30 -12.89 -7.38 -6.25
C PRO A 30 -12.13 -7.89 -5.01
N LYS A 31 -11.40 -7.02 -4.29
CA LYS A 31 -10.71 -7.38 -3.04
C LYS A 31 -10.86 -6.27 -2.01
N ILE A 32 -11.08 -6.61 -0.74
CA ILE A 32 -11.05 -5.64 0.36
C ILE A 32 -9.64 -5.52 0.95
N ILE A 33 -9.35 -4.40 1.63
CA ILE A 33 -8.01 -4.09 2.19
C ILE A 33 -7.47 -5.23 3.07
N VAL A 34 -8.35 -5.85 3.87
CA VAL A 34 -7.96 -6.92 4.80
C VAL A 34 -7.51 -8.19 4.07
N ASP A 35 -8.16 -8.54 2.96
CA ASP A 35 -7.82 -9.74 2.18
C ASP A 35 -6.48 -9.55 1.46
N VAL A 36 -6.31 -8.38 0.84
CA VAL A 36 -5.03 -7.99 0.21
C VAL A 36 -3.91 -7.95 1.25
N ALA A 37 -4.17 -7.40 2.43
CA ALA A 37 -3.21 -7.34 3.52
C ALA A 37 -2.70 -8.74 3.92
N ARG A 38 -3.62 -9.71 4.00
CA ARG A 38 -3.29 -11.11 4.28
C ARG A 38 -2.51 -11.78 3.15
N GLU A 39 -2.96 -11.62 1.90
CA GLU A 39 -2.32 -12.23 0.72
C GLU A 39 -0.88 -11.74 0.51
N HIS A 40 -0.63 -10.46 0.80
CA HIS A 40 0.63 -9.81 0.57
C HIS A 40 1.50 -9.65 1.82
N SER A 41 1.08 -10.18 2.98
CA SER A 41 1.79 -10.05 4.26
C SER A 41 2.10 -8.60 4.62
N VAL A 42 1.15 -7.69 4.38
CA VAL A 42 1.25 -6.26 4.70
C VAL A 42 0.22 -5.84 5.71
N LYS A 43 0.48 -4.77 6.45
CA LYS A 43 -0.53 -4.22 7.36
C LYS A 43 -1.54 -3.38 6.57
N PRO A 44 -2.83 -3.40 6.95
CA PRO A 44 -3.81 -2.46 6.40
C PRO A 44 -3.36 -1.00 6.52
N SER A 45 -2.67 -0.65 7.60
CA SER A 45 -2.11 0.69 7.83
C SER A 45 -1.04 1.10 6.81
N GLU A 46 -0.36 0.15 6.17
CA GLU A 46 0.61 0.43 5.10
C GLU A 46 -0.07 0.62 3.75
N ILE A 47 -1.19 -0.05 3.51
CA ILE A 47 -1.95 0.06 2.25
C ILE A 47 -2.70 1.40 2.16
N GLN A 48 -3.28 1.86 3.27
CA GLN A 48 -4.04 3.11 3.35
C GLN A 48 -3.34 4.34 2.70
N PRO A 49 -2.07 4.65 3.03
CA PRO A 49 -1.37 5.78 2.40
C PRO A 49 -1.13 5.60 0.89
N TRP A 50 -1.06 4.37 0.38
CA TRP A 50 -0.95 4.12 -1.06
C TRP A 50 -2.24 4.48 -1.78
N ILE A 51 -3.39 4.11 -1.18
CA ILE A 51 -4.71 4.47 -1.70
C ILE A 51 -4.89 5.99 -1.71
N ALA A 52 -4.55 6.66 -0.59
CA ALA A 52 -4.65 8.11 -0.48
C ALA A 52 -3.78 8.82 -1.55
N THR A 53 -2.55 8.35 -1.74
CA THR A 53 -1.65 8.87 -2.78
C THR A 53 -2.25 8.67 -4.17
N PHE A 54 -2.76 7.48 -4.47
CA PHE A 54 -3.36 7.18 -5.77
C PHE A 54 -4.55 8.09 -6.08
N ILE A 55 -5.44 8.32 -5.10
CA ILE A 55 -6.59 9.23 -5.27
C ILE A 55 -6.14 10.67 -5.48
N ALA A 56 -5.16 11.15 -4.69
CA ALA A 56 -4.65 12.52 -4.83
C ALA A 56 -4.05 12.77 -6.23
N PHE A 57 -3.25 11.84 -6.74
CA PHE A 57 -2.69 11.97 -8.10
C PHE A 57 -3.75 11.77 -9.18
N GLY A 58 -4.68 10.83 -9.01
CA GLY A 58 -5.78 10.60 -9.96
C GLY A 58 -6.71 11.81 -10.09
N THR A 59 -7.10 12.42 -8.97
CA THR A 59 -7.92 13.64 -8.95
C THR A 59 -7.18 14.83 -9.56
N GLN A 60 -5.88 14.97 -9.30
CA GLN A 60 -5.07 15.99 -9.96
C GLN A 60 -5.01 15.76 -11.48
N ALA A 61 -4.81 14.53 -11.95
CA ALA A 61 -4.78 14.20 -13.38
C ALA A 61 -6.08 14.58 -14.11
N LEU A 62 -7.24 14.40 -13.47
CA LEU A 62 -8.54 14.81 -14.01
C LEU A 62 -8.67 16.33 -14.14
N LYS A 63 -8.04 17.12 -13.28
CA LYS A 63 -8.05 18.59 -13.41
C LYS A 63 -7.26 19.09 -14.62
N VAL A 64 -6.21 18.37 -15.02
CA VAL A 64 -5.32 18.78 -16.11
C VAL A 64 -5.85 18.33 -17.48
N ASN A 65 -6.70 17.31 -17.51
CA ASN A 65 -7.41 16.82 -18.70
C ASN A 65 -8.94 16.95 -18.48
N PRO A 66 -9.50 18.16 -18.66
CA PRO A 66 -10.93 18.42 -18.50
C PRO A 66 -11.80 17.71 -19.53
#